data_AF-A0A1T5ALV0-F1
#
_entry.id   AF-A0A1T5ALV0-F1
#
_cell.length_a   1.000
_cell.length_b   1.000
_cell.length_c   1.000
_cell.angle_alpha   90.00
_cell.angle_beta   90.00
_cell.angle_gamma   90.00
#
_symmetry.space_group_name_H-M   'P 1'
#
loop_
_entity.id
_entity.type
_entity.pdbx_description
1 polymer ?
#
loop_
_entity_poly.entity_id
_entity_poly.type
_entity_poly.pdbx_seq_one_letter_code
_entity_poly.pdbx_strand_id
1 'polypeptide(L)'
;MTASTNAASRLADALAIILGTDGIPLRLKAWDGSEAGPEDAPVVVFRSRRALRRMLWSPGQLGLSRAYVAGDIEAPGDIFAAFAAISAAGKFAEPGPFRPPTPGEVFALVKTAVRLGALGTNPAPPPEEARVSRHGRRHSKGRDAAAISHHYDVGNDFYALVLGPSMVYSCAVWESEETGLDAAQTAKLDLVCRKLGLQPGMRVLDVGCGWGSLALHAAQNYGADVVGVTLSVEQAALARKRAADAGLTDRVDIRVQDYRDVDDGPFDAISSIGMSEHVGREQIQHYSSHLQGLLRPGGRLLNHAISWNAGATPPDPDSFIPRYVFPDGEMLSLSEMVAALESARLEIMDVEALRPHYALTLRAWVRNLEEHWDEAVRLAGLGRARVWRLYMAASALGFEAGITGVNQVLVQRPGGAEPPLRRSAWM
;
A
#
# COMPACT_ATOMS: atom_id res chain seq x y z
N MET A 1 -38.26 -23.36 28.47
CA MET A 1 -36.96 -23.82 27.92
C MET A 1 -36.35 -22.67 27.15
N THR A 2 -35.47 -21.89 27.76
CA THR A 2 -34.72 -20.83 27.06
C THR A 2 -33.75 -21.51 26.10
N ALA A 3 -33.98 -21.40 24.79
CA ALA A 3 -33.03 -21.88 23.79
C ALA A 3 -31.64 -21.33 24.15
N SER A 4 -30.69 -22.22 24.38
CA SER A 4 -29.29 -21.85 24.57
C SER A 4 -28.84 -21.10 23.32
N THR A 5 -28.77 -19.77 23.38
CA THR A 5 -28.26 -18.94 22.29
C THR A 5 -26.81 -19.35 22.01
N ASN A 6 -26.58 -19.96 20.84
CA ASN A 6 -25.28 -20.48 20.39
C ASN A 6 -24.27 -19.35 20.14
N ALA A 7 -23.00 -19.67 19.87
CA ALA A 7 -21.98 -18.65 19.75
C ALA A 7 -22.20 -17.70 18.55
N ALA A 8 -22.58 -18.23 17.39
CA ALA A 8 -22.79 -17.44 16.18
C ALA A 8 -23.93 -16.43 16.34
N SER A 9 -25.06 -16.81 16.93
CA SER A 9 -26.17 -15.87 17.21
C SER A 9 -25.71 -14.73 18.13
N ARG A 10 -24.91 -15.02 19.16
CA ARG A 10 -24.38 -13.99 20.06
C ARG A 10 -23.38 -13.05 19.36
N LEU A 11 -22.56 -13.59 18.47
CA LEU A 11 -21.66 -12.80 17.63
C LEU A 11 -22.45 -11.90 16.67
N ALA A 12 -23.54 -12.40 16.11
CA ALA A 12 -24.43 -11.64 15.26
C ALA A 12 -25.10 -10.49 16.02
N ASP A 13 -25.63 -10.75 17.22
CA ASP A 13 -26.20 -9.71 18.10
C ASP A 13 -25.15 -8.63 18.43
N ALA A 14 -23.92 -9.02 18.73
CA ALA A 14 -22.84 -8.08 19.01
C ALA A 14 -22.47 -7.23 17.79
N LEU A 15 -22.40 -7.84 16.60
CA LEU A 15 -22.15 -7.11 15.37
C LEU A 15 -23.31 -6.16 15.02
N ALA A 16 -24.56 -6.59 15.19
CA ALA A 16 -25.75 -5.75 15.00
C ALA A 16 -25.72 -4.50 15.89
N ILE A 17 -25.28 -4.62 17.15
CA ILE A 17 -25.06 -3.47 18.05
C ILE A 17 -23.99 -2.51 17.50
N ILE A 18 -22.86 -3.05 17.02
CA ILE A 18 -21.78 -2.26 16.44
C ILE A 18 -22.24 -1.54 15.17
N LEU A 19 -23.02 -2.21 14.33
CA LEU A 19 -23.59 -1.65 13.11
C LEU A 19 -24.77 -0.71 13.40
N GLY A 20 -25.44 -0.82 14.56
CA GLY A 20 -26.67 -0.10 14.84
C GLY A 20 -27.83 -0.55 13.95
N THR A 21 -27.91 -1.85 13.64
CA THR A 21 -28.91 -2.45 12.75
C THR A 21 -29.67 -3.58 13.46
N ASP A 22 -30.86 -3.92 12.97
CA ASP A 22 -31.67 -5.04 13.53
C ASP A 22 -31.18 -6.42 13.09
N GLY A 23 -30.30 -6.47 12.08
CA GLY A 23 -29.69 -7.69 11.55
C GLY A 23 -28.29 -7.42 11.00
N ILE A 24 -27.60 -8.46 10.54
CA ILE A 24 -26.22 -8.35 10.04
C ILE A 24 -26.14 -8.67 8.55
N PRO A 25 -25.24 -8.02 7.79
CA PRO A 25 -25.06 -8.24 6.36
C PRO A 25 -24.09 -9.40 6.05
N LEU A 26 -23.76 -10.23 7.04
CA LEU A 26 -22.74 -11.29 6.96
C LEU A 26 -23.29 -12.61 7.46
N ARG A 27 -22.75 -13.71 6.94
CA ARG A 27 -22.93 -15.05 7.50
C ARG A 27 -21.78 -15.36 8.45
N LEU A 28 -22.06 -15.45 9.74
CA LEU A 28 -21.06 -15.74 10.76
C LEU A 28 -21.02 -17.24 11.06
N LYS A 29 -19.83 -17.83 11.07
CA LYS A 29 -19.60 -19.19 11.59
C LYS A 29 -18.73 -19.12 12.83
N ALA A 30 -19.12 -19.79 13.90
CA ALA A 30 -18.38 -19.77 15.17
C ALA A 30 -17.60 -21.07 15.43
N TRP A 31 -16.68 -21.01 16.40
CA TRP A 31 -15.80 -22.13 16.78
C TRP A 31 -16.54 -23.34 17.36
N ASP A 32 -17.81 -23.18 17.76
CA ASP A 32 -18.68 -24.27 18.24
C ASP A 32 -19.49 -24.93 17.11
N GLY A 33 -19.23 -24.56 15.85
CA GLY A 33 -19.93 -25.06 14.66
C GLY A 33 -21.28 -24.37 14.38
N SER A 34 -21.70 -23.43 15.23
CA SER A 34 -22.94 -22.67 14.98
C SER A 34 -22.77 -21.64 13.86
N GLU A 35 -23.89 -21.31 13.20
CA GLU A 35 -23.96 -20.28 12.15
C GLU A 35 -25.11 -19.31 12.42
N ALA A 36 -24.96 -18.06 11.97
CA ALA A 36 -26.00 -17.01 12.06
C ALA A 36 -25.84 -15.96 10.94
N GLY A 37 -26.95 -15.33 10.56
CA GLY A 37 -27.00 -14.35 9.46
C GLY A 37 -27.61 -14.91 8.17
N PRO A 38 -27.72 -14.09 7.10
CA PRO A 38 -28.34 -14.50 5.84
C PRO A 38 -27.53 -15.59 5.12
N GLU A 39 -28.20 -16.52 4.43
CA GLU A 39 -27.56 -17.69 3.83
C GLU A 39 -26.59 -17.33 2.68
N ASP A 40 -26.99 -16.35 1.85
CA ASP A 40 -26.26 -15.85 0.68
C ASP A 40 -25.27 -14.72 1.00
N ALA A 41 -25.12 -14.36 2.28
CA ALA A 41 -24.21 -13.28 2.69
C ALA A 41 -22.74 -13.74 2.73
N PRO A 42 -21.77 -12.82 2.53
CA PRO A 42 -20.35 -13.13 2.67
C PRO A 42 -20.03 -13.73 4.05
N VAL A 43 -19.18 -14.77 4.04
CA VAL A 43 -18.89 -15.55 5.24
C VAL A 43 -17.71 -14.98 6.03
N VAL A 44 -17.90 -14.82 7.33
CA VAL A 44 -16.82 -14.56 8.29
C VAL A 44 -16.81 -15.65 9.36
N VAL A 45 -15.65 -16.28 9.55
CA VAL A 45 -15.47 -17.42 10.45
C VAL A 45 -14.67 -16.99 11.68
N PHE A 46 -15.24 -17.16 12.86
CA PHE A 46 -14.56 -17.02 14.15
C PHE A 46 -14.05 -18.39 14.58
N ARG A 47 -12.76 -18.67 14.34
CA ARG A 47 -12.11 -19.95 14.68
C ARG A 47 -11.88 -20.13 16.18
N SER A 48 -11.84 -19.03 16.94
CA SER A 48 -11.51 -19.07 18.36
C SER A 48 -12.10 -17.91 19.15
N ARG A 49 -12.41 -18.15 20.43
CA ARG A 49 -12.72 -17.12 21.44
C ARG A 49 -11.60 -16.09 21.60
N ARG A 50 -10.38 -16.43 21.20
CA ARG A 50 -9.22 -15.54 21.18
C ARG A 50 -9.45 -14.30 20.31
N ALA A 51 -10.25 -14.40 19.26
CA ALA A 51 -10.66 -13.25 18.45
C ALA A 51 -11.25 -12.14 19.31
N LEU A 52 -12.26 -12.48 20.11
CA LEU A 52 -12.92 -11.55 21.02
C LEU A 52 -11.99 -11.06 22.12
N ARG A 53 -11.10 -11.91 22.65
CA ARG A 53 -10.07 -11.49 23.62
C ARG A 53 -9.18 -10.39 23.07
N ARG A 54 -8.72 -10.52 21.81
CA ARG A 54 -7.87 -9.50 21.17
C ARG A 54 -8.61 -8.18 21.00
N MET A 55 -9.89 -8.21 20.64
CA MET A 55 -10.73 -7.02 20.52
C MET A 55 -11.00 -6.34 21.88
N LEU A 56 -11.16 -7.12 22.95
CA LEU A 56 -11.33 -6.58 24.31
C LEU A 56 -10.04 -5.93 24.84
N TRP A 57 -8.89 -6.58 24.63
CA TRP A 57 -7.59 -6.07 25.10
C TRP A 57 -6.99 -4.98 24.20
N SER A 58 -7.45 -4.87 22.96
CA SER A 58 -6.98 -3.89 21.97
C SER A 58 -8.18 -3.43 21.14
N PRO A 59 -9.04 -2.55 21.70
CA PRO A 59 -10.21 -2.05 20.98
C PRO A 59 -9.81 -1.28 19.72
N GLY A 60 -10.74 -1.13 18.78
CA GLY A 60 -10.50 -0.50 17.48
C GLY A 60 -9.92 -1.47 16.44
N GLN A 61 -9.22 -0.93 15.44
CA GLN A 61 -8.72 -1.72 14.31
C GLN A 61 -7.66 -2.74 14.73
N LEU A 62 -6.84 -2.45 15.75
CA LEU A 62 -5.72 -3.29 16.16
C LEU A 62 -6.14 -4.69 16.61
N GLY A 63 -7.16 -4.81 17.47
CA GLY A 63 -7.63 -6.10 17.97
C GLY A 63 -8.23 -6.98 16.87
N LEU A 64 -9.01 -6.39 15.97
CA LEU A 64 -9.55 -7.06 14.79
C LEU A 64 -8.42 -7.51 13.84
N SER A 65 -7.44 -6.64 13.60
CA SER A 65 -6.25 -6.92 12.80
C SER A 65 -5.48 -8.11 13.35
N ARG A 66 -5.16 -8.10 14.64
CA ARG A 66 -4.48 -9.20 15.34
C ARG A 66 -5.27 -10.50 15.24
N ALA A 67 -6.59 -10.44 15.37
CA ALA A 67 -7.44 -11.62 15.27
C ALA A 67 -7.44 -12.22 13.86
N TYR A 68 -7.50 -11.38 12.82
CA TYR A 68 -7.42 -11.83 11.44
C TYR A 68 -6.05 -12.42 11.11
N VAL A 69 -4.95 -11.70 11.40
CA VAL A 69 -3.59 -12.15 11.10
C VAL A 69 -3.26 -13.46 11.84
N ALA A 70 -3.64 -13.58 13.12
CA ALA A 70 -3.46 -14.80 13.89
C ALA A 70 -4.33 -15.99 13.43
N GLY A 71 -5.34 -15.76 12.57
CA GLY A 71 -6.29 -16.80 12.17
C GLY A 71 -7.39 -17.09 13.17
N ASP A 72 -7.60 -16.22 14.14
CA ASP A 72 -8.75 -16.32 15.04
C ASP A 72 -10.05 -15.87 14.33
N ILE A 73 -9.93 -15.03 13.28
CA ILE A 73 -10.97 -14.65 12.34
C ILE A 73 -10.50 -14.91 10.90
N GLU A 74 -11.39 -15.43 10.06
CA GLU A 74 -11.14 -15.65 8.64
C GLU A 74 -12.31 -15.13 7.79
N ALA A 75 -12.02 -14.70 6.57
CA ALA A 75 -13.01 -14.39 5.54
C ALA A 75 -12.68 -15.25 4.32
N PRO A 76 -13.13 -16.52 4.29
CA PRO A 76 -12.67 -17.52 3.29
C PRO A 76 -13.25 -17.31 1.89
N GLY A 77 -14.27 -16.45 1.73
CA GLY A 77 -14.81 -16.06 0.43
C GLY A 77 -14.22 -14.74 -0.08
N ASP A 78 -14.96 -14.07 -0.96
CA ASP A 78 -14.59 -12.76 -1.49
C ASP A 78 -14.48 -11.72 -0.35
N ILE A 79 -13.25 -11.27 -0.10
CA ILE A 79 -12.96 -10.27 0.92
C ILE A 79 -13.56 -8.91 0.59
N PHE A 80 -13.67 -8.56 -0.70
CA PHE A 80 -14.29 -7.32 -1.15
C PHE A 80 -15.79 -7.35 -0.89
N ALA A 81 -16.46 -8.47 -1.17
CA ALA A 81 -17.88 -8.64 -0.86
C ALA A 81 -18.13 -8.50 0.65
N ALA A 82 -17.28 -9.09 1.51
CA ALA A 82 -17.39 -8.95 2.96
C ALA A 82 -17.24 -7.50 3.42
N PHE A 83 -16.26 -6.76 2.88
CA PHE A 83 -16.12 -5.34 3.16
C PHE A 83 -17.31 -4.51 2.66
N ALA A 84 -17.74 -4.71 1.42
CA ALA A 84 -18.88 -4.00 0.83
C ALA A 84 -20.15 -4.21 1.66
N ALA A 85 -20.40 -5.43 2.12
CA ALA A 85 -21.51 -5.77 3.00
C ALA A 85 -21.47 -5.00 4.32
N ILE A 86 -20.29 -4.90 4.97
CA ILE A 86 -20.13 -4.14 6.22
C ILE A 86 -20.28 -2.63 5.98
N SER A 87 -19.60 -2.10 4.96
CA SER A 87 -19.59 -0.66 4.65
C SER A 87 -20.97 -0.14 4.23
N ALA A 88 -21.82 -0.99 3.65
CA ALA A 88 -23.19 -0.64 3.28
C ALA A 88 -24.20 -0.75 4.46
N ALA A 89 -23.77 -1.14 5.66
CA ALA A 89 -24.66 -1.41 6.78
C ALA A 89 -24.58 -0.38 7.91
N GLY A 90 -25.76 0.15 8.28
CA GLY A 90 -25.97 0.93 9.51
C GLY A 90 -25.01 2.11 9.68
N LYS A 91 -24.42 2.22 10.88
CA LYS A 91 -23.47 3.27 11.29
C LYS A 91 -22.27 3.42 10.35
N PHE A 92 -21.89 2.38 9.59
CA PHE A 92 -20.79 2.45 8.62
C PHE A 92 -21.21 3.02 7.26
N ALA A 93 -22.50 2.99 6.92
CA ALA A 93 -23.03 3.60 5.71
C ALA A 93 -23.32 5.10 5.89
N GLU A 94 -23.39 5.58 7.14
CA GLU A 94 -23.61 6.99 7.44
C GLU A 94 -22.38 7.84 7.04
N PRO A 95 -22.59 8.99 6.37
CA PRO A 95 -21.51 9.92 6.11
C PRO A 95 -21.04 10.58 7.42
N GLY A 96 -19.72 10.62 7.64
CA GLY A 96 -19.10 11.29 8.78
C GLY A 96 -18.31 10.36 9.70
N PRO A 97 -17.82 10.86 10.84
CA PRO A 97 -17.02 10.06 11.75
C PRO A 97 -17.87 8.95 12.39
N PHE A 98 -17.28 7.76 12.51
CA PHE A 98 -17.93 6.62 13.16
C PHE A 98 -18.34 6.98 14.59
N ARG A 99 -19.62 6.78 14.92
CA ARG A 99 -20.13 7.04 16.27
C ARG A 99 -19.73 5.88 17.20
N PRO A 100 -18.97 6.13 18.28
CA PRO A 100 -18.58 5.07 19.19
C PRO A 100 -19.81 4.47 19.90
N PRO A 101 -19.75 3.19 20.31
CA PRO A 101 -20.83 2.58 21.08
C PRO A 101 -21.11 3.33 22.38
N THR A 102 -22.39 3.48 22.72
CA THR A 102 -22.86 4.04 23.99
C THR A 102 -22.47 3.16 25.18
N PRO A 103 -22.43 3.67 26.43
CA PRO A 103 -22.12 2.85 27.61
C PRO A 103 -23.00 1.61 27.76
N GLY A 104 -24.28 1.70 27.37
CA GLY A 104 -25.20 0.56 27.36
C GLY A 104 -24.83 -0.50 26.32
N GLU A 105 -24.48 -0.07 25.11
CA GLU A 105 -23.98 -0.95 24.04
C GLU A 105 -22.65 -1.61 24.43
N VAL A 106 -21.72 -0.85 25.02
CA VAL A 106 -20.45 -1.40 25.56
C VAL A 106 -20.73 -2.46 26.62
N PHE A 107 -21.64 -2.20 27.56
CA PHE A 107 -22.03 -3.18 28.57
C PHE A 107 -22.62 -4.46 27.94
N ALA A 108 -23.47 -4.32 26.92
CA ALA A 108 -24.02 -5.45 26.19
C ALA A 108 -22.93 -6.27 25.47
N LEU A 109 -21.98 -5.60 24.80
CA LEU A 109 -20.85 -6.24 24.12
C LEU A 109 -19.95 -6.99 25.11
N VAL A 110 -19.63 -6.39 26.26
CA VAL A 110 -18.85 -7.05 27.32
C VAL A 110 -19.60 -8.26 27.88
N LYS A 111 -20.90 -8.13 28.15
CA LYS A 111 -21.75 -9.24 28.61
C LYS A 111 -21.78 -10.39 27.61
N THR A 112 -21.85 -10.08 26.31
CA THR A 112 -21.74 -11.08 25.24
C THR A 112 -20.40 -11.78 25.28
N ALA A 113 -19.30 -11.04 25.42
CA ALA A 113 -17.96 -11.62 25.53
C ALA A 113 -17.81 -12.53 26.78
N VAL A 114 -18.37 -12.14 27.93
CA VAL A 114 -18.42 -12.98 29.14
C VAL A 114 -19.14 -14.29 28.86
N ARG A 115 -20.35 -14.23 28.29
CA ARG A 115 -21.17 -15.41 27.97
C ARG A 115 -20.51 -16.33 26.94
N LEU A 116 -19.71 -15.78 26.05
CA LEU A 116 -18.91 -16.52 25.08
C LEU A 116 -17.60 -17.08 25.66
N GLY A 117 -17.30 -16.85 26.95
CA GLY A 117 -16.05 -17.30 27.58
C GLY A 117 -14.81 -16.58 27.05
N ALA A 118 -14.99 -15.36 26.51
CA ALA A 118 -13.94 -14.55 25.94
C ALA A 118 -13.23 -13.67 26.98
N LEU A 119 -13.58 -13.71 28.26
CA LEU A 119 -12.72 -13.15 29.30
C LEU A 119 -11.49 -14.05 29.49
N GLY A 120 -10.31 -13.45 29.61
CA GLY A 120 -9.06 -14.17 29.77
C GLY A 120 -7.83 -13.29 29.56
N THR A 121 -6.65 -13.91 29.59
CA THR A 121 -5.37 -13.23 29.39
C THR A 121 -5.27 -12.61 27.99
N ASN A 122 -4.53 -11.51 27.88
CA ASN A 122 -4.23 -10.87 26.61
C ASN A 122 -3.44 -11.84 25.71
N PRO A 123 -3.98 -12.26 24.54
CA PRO A 123 -3.23 -13.12 23.63
C PRO A 123 -2.00 -12.38 23.09
N ALA A 124 -0.87 -13.09 22.99
CA ALA A 124 0.34 -12.52 22.37
C ALA A 124 0.04 -11.99 20.95
N PRO A 125 0.60 -10.83 20.57
CA PRO A 125 0.50 -10.32 19.20
C PRO A 125 1.00 -11.35 18.17
N PRO A 126 0.45 -11.37 16.95
CA PRO A 126 1.00 -12.18 15.86
C PRO A 126 2.49 -11.83 15.62
N PRO A 127 3.32 -12.81 15.24
CA PRO A 127 4.74 -12.56 14.96
C PRO A 127 4.97 -11.58 13.81
N GLU A 128 4.00 -11.44 12.90
CA GLU A 128 4.02 -10.49 11.78
C GLU A 128 3.81 -9.04 12.22
N GLU A 129 3.35 -8.78 13.44
CA GLU A 129 3.20 -7.42 13.93
C GLU A 129 4.58 -6.78 14.09
N ALA A 130 4.77 -5.64 13.42
CA ALA A 130 6.02 -4.94 13.37
C ALA A 130 6.42 -4.50 14.78
N ARG A 131 7.61 -4.93 15.19
CA ARG A 131 8.24 -4.51 16.46
C ARG A 131 9.11 -3.28 16.27
N VAL A 132 8.70 -2.35 15.40
CA VAL A 132 9.56 -1.23 15.02
C VAL A 132 9.98 -0.49 16.28
N SER A 133 11.29 -0.51 16.51
CA SER A 133 11.87 0.08 17.69
C SER A 133 11.51 1.55 17.69
N ARG A 134 10.84 2.02 18.75
CA ARG A 134 10.67 3.46 19.03
C ARG A 134 12.01 4.18 19.28
N HIS A 135 13.15 3.51 19.06
CA HIS A 135 14.49 4.02 19.26
C HIS A 135 15.05 4.57 17.94
N GLY A 136 15.56 5.80 17.96
CA GLY A 136 16.07 6.52 16.78
C GLY A 136 15.06 7.49 16.16
N ARG A 137 15.56 8.58 15.56
CA ARG A 137 14.73 9.61 14.91
C ARG A 137 14.03 9.02 13.67
N ARG A 138 12.71 9.26 13.54
CA ARG A 138 11.97 8.94 12.31
C ARG A 138 12.65 9.57 11.10
N HIS A 139 12.61 8.90 9.95
CA HIS A 139 13.20 9.39 8.69
C HIS A 139 14.72 9.63 8.75
N SER A 140 15.42 8.84 9.58
CA SER A 140 16.89 8.75 9.58
C SER A 140 17.33 7.55 8.76
N LYS A 141 18.47 7.67 8.06
CA LYS A 141 19.01 6.63 7.15
C LYS A 141 18.93 5.21 7.70
N GLY A 142 19.42 5.01 8.94
CA GLY A 142 19.43 3.69 9.57
C GLY A 142 18.03 3.13 9.90
N ARG A 143 17.09 3.99 10.31
CA ARG A 143 15.72 3.58 10.61
C ARG A 143 14.92 3.30 9.34
N ASP A 144 15.10 4.13 8.30
CA ASP A 144 14.46 3.94 7.00
C ASP A 144 14.88 2.61 6.37
N ALA A 145 16.19 2.30 6.40
CA ALA A 145 16.70 1.02 5.93
C ALA A 145 16.09 -0.17 6.69
N ALA A 146 15.95 -0.07 8.01
CA ALA A 146 15.32 -1.12 8.82
C ALA A 146 13.82 -1.28 8.55
N ALA A 147 13.08 -0.17 8.40
CA ALA A 147 11.66 -0.18 8.08
C ALA A 147 11.39 -0.76 6.68
N ILE A 148 12.21 -0.38 5.69
CA ILE A 148 12.20 -0.94 4.33
C ILE A 148 12.48 -2.44 4.40
N SER A 149 13.54 -2.86 5.10
CA SER A 149 13.88 -4.28 5.23
C SER A 149 12.73 -5.12 5.81
N HIS A 150 11.95 -4.60 6.76
CA HIS A 150 10.82 -5.32 7.34
C HIS A 150 9.70 -5.63 6.33
N HIS A 151 9.41 -4.69 5.41
CA HIS A 151 8.36 -4.86 4.39
C HIS A 151 8.78 -5.81 3.26
N TYR A 152 10.06 -5.77 2.86
CA TYR A 152 10.59 -6.54 1.73
C TYR A 152 11.11 -7.95 2.08
N ASP A 153 10.98 -8.39 3.33
CA ASP A 153 11.52 -9.66 3.86
C ASP A 153 10.77 -10.94 3.40
N VAL A 154 9.77 -10.82 2.52
CA VAL A 154 8.98 -11.98 2.02
C VAL A 154 9.63 -12.71 0.83
N GLY A 155 10.76 -12.18 0.33
CA GLY A 155 11.55 -12.76 -0.77
C GLY A 155 10.99 -12.49 -2.16
N ASN A 156 11.87 -12.50 -3.17
CA ASN A 156 11.53 -12.16 -4.56
C ASN A 156 10.47 -13.11 -5.17
N ASP A 157 10.46 -14.39 -4.79
CA ASP A 157 9.50 -15.37 -5.31
C ASP A 157 8.06 -15.04 -4.87
N PHE A 158 7.86 -14.61 -3.63
CA PHE A 158 6.55 -14.16 -3.16
C PHE A 158 6.09 -12.91 -3.93
N TYR A 159 6.98 -11.95 -4.13
CA TYR A 159 6.67 -10.77 -4.95
C TYR A 159 6.32 -11.14 -6.39
N ALA A 160 7.00 -12.11 -6.99
CA ALA A 160 6.71 -12.55 -8.35
C ALA A 160 5.30 -13.14 -8.48
N LEU A 161 4.81 -13.87 -7.46
CA LEU A 161 3.42 -14.35 -7.44
C LEU A 161 2.41 -13.21 -7.46
N VAL A 162 2.65 -12.16 -6.67
CA VAL A 162 1.69 -11.04 -6.52
C VAL A 162 1.77 -10.07 -7.70
N LEU A 163 2.99 -9.69 -8.10
CA LEU A 163 3.24 -8.61 -9.07
C LEU A 163 3.29 -9.10 -10.52
N GLY A 164 3.51 -10.40 -10.72
CA GLY A 164 3.76 -10.98 -12.03
C GLY A 164 5.15 -10.65 -12.60
N PRO A 165 5.39 -11.02 -13.88
CA PRO A 165 6.67 -10.86 -14.57
C PRO A 165 7.23 -9.43 -14.59
N SER A 166 6.35 -8.42 -14.55
CA SER A 166 6.77 -7.03 -14.54
C SER A 166 7.63 -6.67 -13.32
N MET A 167 7.42 -7.33 -12.17
CA MET A 167 8.01 -7.00 -10.87
C MET A 167 7.87 -5.50 -10.52
N VAL A 168 6.75 -4.89 -10.89
CA VAL A 168 6.45 -3.48 -10.59
C VAL A 168 5.54 -3.39 -9.37
N TYR A 169 6.08 -2.91 -8.25
CA TYR A 169 5.32 -2.70 -7.02
C TYR A 169 4.88 -1.24 -6.85
N SER A 170 4.13 -0.76 -7.84
CA SER A 170 3.50 0.56 -7.84
C SER A 170 2.21 0.52 -8.66
N CYS A 171 1.44 1.62 -8.65
CA CYS A 171 0.29 1.80 -9.55
C CYS A 171 0.64 1.49 -11.01
N ALA A 172 -0.24 0.78 -11.70
CA ALA A 172 -0.23 0.62 -13.15
C ALA A 172 -1.07 1.72 -13.83
N VAL A 173 -1.11 1.74 -15.17
CA VAL A 173 -1.99 2.62 -15.97
C VAL A 173 -2.80 1.72 -16.89
N TRP A 174 -4.12 1.77 -16.73
CA TRP A 174 -5.07 0.84 -17.36
C TRP A 174 -5.85 1.56 -18.46
N GLU A 175 -5.95 0.95 -19.63
CA GLU A 175 -6.90 1.39 -20.67
C GLU A 175 -8.30 0.86 -20.36
N SER A 176 -8.38 -0.43 -20.03
CA SER A 176 -9.58 -1.11 -19.51
C SER A 176 -9.17 -2.23 -18.54
N GLU A 177 -10.12 -2.80 -17.80
CA GLU A 177 -9.83 -3.96 -16.93
C GLU A 177 -9.32 -5.18 -17.70
N GLU A 178 -9.68 -5.30 -18.99
CA GLU A 178 -9.27 -6.41 -19.86
C GLU A 178 -7.81 -6.32 -20.30
N THR A 179 -7.17 -5.16 -20.11
CA THR A 179 -5.77 -4.92 -20.47
C THR A 179 -4.82 -5.92 -19.79
N GLY A 180 -5.16 -6.34 -18.57
CA GLY A 180 -4.31 -7.18 -17.74
C GLY A 180 -3.16 -6.40 -17.06
N LEU A 181 -2.68 -6.93 -15.93
CA LEU A 181 -1.74 -6.23 -15.06
C LEU A 181 -0.42 -5.90 -15.75
N ASP A 182 0.21 -6.86 -16.44
CA ASP A 182 1.53 -6.65 -17.03
C ASP A 182 1.53 -5.62 -18.16
N ALA A 183 0.49 -5.62 -19.00
CA ALA A 183 0.33 -4.61 -20.05
C ALA A 183 0.05 -3.24 -19.44
N ALA A 184 -0.77 -3.16 -18.38
CA ALA A 184 -1.03 -1.92 -17.66
C ALA A 184 0.24 -1.38 -16.96
N GLN A 185 1.10 -2.26 -16.43
CA GLN A 185 2.39 -1.86 -15.86
C GLN A 185 3.34 -1.35 -16.95
N THR A 186 3.38 -2.03 -18.11
CA THR A 186 4.17 -1.59 -19.26
C THR A 186 3.71 -0.21 -19.74
N ALA A 187 2.39 0.01 -19.86
CA ALA A 187 1.81 1.31 -20.21
C ALA A 187 2.21 2.40 -19.20
N LYS A 188 2.26 2.08 -17.90
CA LYS A 188 2.75 3.02 -16.88
C LYS A 188 4.22 3.37 -17.06
N LEU A 189 5.09 2.37 -17.29
CA LEU A 189 6.51 2.59 -17.50
C LEU A 189 6.76 3.48 -18.73
N ASP A 190 6.06 3.19 -19.83
CA ASP A 190 6.12 3.98 -21.06
C ASP A 190 5.64 5.42 -20.85
N LEU A 191 4.50 5.61 -20.17
CA LEU A 191 3.97 6.94 -19.84
C LEU A 191 4.98 7.78 -19.06
N VAL A 192 5.67 7.18 -18.07
CA VAL A 192 6.71 7.87 -17.30
C VAL A 192 7.86 8.31 -18.20
N CYS A 193 8.37 7.43 -19.07
CA CYS A 193 9.44 7.75 -20.01
C CYS A 193 9.04 8.87 -20.99
N ARG A 194 7.80 8.86 -21.52
CA ARG A 194 7.29 9.93 -22.39
C ARG A 194 7.19 11.26 -21.68
N LYS A 195 6.62 11.31 -20.46
CA LYS A 195 6.52 12.55 -19.67
C LYS A 195 7.90 13.14 -19.36
N LEU A 196 8.87 12.29 -19.03
CA LEU A 196 10.27 12.70 -18.83
C LEU A 196 10.95 13.16 -20.13
N GLY A 197 10.34 12.90 -21.30
CA GLY A 197 10.87 13.30 -22.59
C GLY A 197 12.18 12.58 -22.94
N LEU A 198 12.32 11.31 -22.52
CA LEU A 198 13.56 10.57 -22.68
C LEU A 198 13.95 10.46 -24.16
N GLN A 199 15.24 10.65 -24.42
CA GLN A 199 15.86 10.49 -25.73
C GLN A 199 17.10 9.60 -25.62
N PRO A 200 17.55 8.96 -26.71
CA PRO A 200 18.76 8.15 -26.69
C PRO A 200 19.98 8.92 -26.16
N GLY A 201 20.72 8.30 -25.25
CA GLY A 201 21.91 8.86 -24.61
C GLY A 201 21.64 9.84 -23.46
N MET A 202 20.38 10.08 -23.10
CA MET A 202 20.07 10.83 -21.87
C MET A 202 20.44 10.02 -20.64
N ARG A 203 21.01 10.70 -19.65
CA ARG A 203 21.32 10.15 -18.34
C ARG A 203 20.17 10.35 -17.36
N VAL A 204 19.64 9.25 -16.84
CA VAL A 204 18.42 9.23 -16.02
C VAL A 204 18.72 8.69 -14.63
N LEU A 205 18.19 9.33 -13.59
CA LEU A 205 18.18 8.79 -12.23
C LEU A 205 16.81 8.18 -11.92
N ASP A 206 16.78 6.93 -11.49
CA ASP A 206 15.58 6.25 -10.99
C ASP A 206 15.71 6.06 -9.47
N VAL A 207 15.03 6.93 -8.72
CA VAL A 207 15.08 6.98 -7.25
C VAL A 207 14.10 5.97 -6.67
N GLY A 208 14.62 4.97 -5.95
CA GLY A 208 13.80 3.86 -5.47
C GLY A 208 13.48 2.88 -6.61
N CYS A 209 14.49 2.49 -7.37
CA CYS A 209 14.33 1.75 -8.64
C CYS A 209 13.67 0.37 -8.52
N GLY A 210 13.42 -0.13 -7.30
CA GLY A 210 12.87 -1.45 -7.04
C GLY A 210 13.70 -2.54 -7.73
N TRP A 211 13.02 -3.45 -8.42
CA TRP A 211 13.65 -4.50 -9.23
C TRP A 211 14.14 -4.03 -10.61
N GLY A 212 14.26 -2.72 -10.82
CA GLY A 212 14.84 -2.11 -12.02
C GLY A 212 13.90 -2.02 -13.22
N SER A 213 12.59 -2.24 -13.05
CA SER A 213 11.66 -2.34 -14.19
C SER A 213 11.59 -1.06 -15.03
N LEU A 214 11.63 0.13 -14.40
CA LEU A 214 11.70 1.39 -15.14
C LEU A 214 13.07 1.57 -15.81
N ALA A 215 14.16 1.31 -15.09
CA ALA A 215 15.50 1.42 -15.64
C ALA A 215 15.70 0.55 -16.89
N LEU A 216 15.24 -0.71 -16.83
CA LEU A 216 15.27 -1.64 -17.96
C LEU A 216 14.42 -1.12 -19.12
N HIS A 217 13.19 -0.68 -18.85
CA HIS A 217 12.28 -0.18 -19.88
C HIS A 217 12.82 1.08 -20.57
N ALA A 218 13.38 2.03 -19.82
CA ALA A 218 13.98 3.25 -20.34
C ALA A 218 15.23 2.96 -21.19
N ALA A 219 16.11 2.06 -20.73
CA ALA A 219 17.30 1.69 -21.49
C ALA A 219 16.94 0.96 -22.79
N GLN A 220 15.98 0.04 -22.75
CA GLN A 220 15.58 -0.76 -23.92
C GLN A 220 14.83 0.05 -24.97
N ASN A 221 13.83 0.83 -24.56
CA ASN A 221 12.88 1.44 -25.49
C ASN A 221 13.24 2.89 -25.84
N TYR A 222 14.00 3.57 -24.98
CA TYR A 222 14.38 4.98 -25.15
C TYR A 222 15.88 5.18 -25.31
N GLY A 223 16.70 4.13 -25.15
CA GLY A 223 18.16 4.22 -25.27
C GLY A 223 18.80 5.10 -24.20
N ALA A 224 18.15 5.26 -23.05
CA ALA A 224 18.65 6.05 -21.94
C ALA A 224 19.72 5.29 -21.14
N ASP A 225 20.65 6.03 -20.54
CA ASP A 225 21.64 5.51 -19.62
C ASP A 225 21.14 5.78 -18.19
N VAL A 226 20.76 4.72 -17.47
CA VAL A 226 20.01 4.81 -16.22
C VAL A 226 20.87 4.44 -15.02
N VAL A 227 20.90 5.32 -14.04
CA VAL A 227 21.37 5.03 -12.68
C VAL A 227 20.14 4.77 -11.80
N GLY A 228 19.98 3.55 -11.32
CA GLY A 228 18.93 3.17 -10.37
C GLY A 228 19.48 3.06 -8.95
N VAL A 229 18.81 3.67 -7.97
CA VAL A 229 19.21 3.57 -6.56
C VAL A 229 18.11 2.91 -5.72
N THR A 230 18.50 1.98 -4.85
CA THR A 230 17.62 1.36 -3.84
C THR A 230 18.40 1.09 -2.55
N LEU A 231 17.69 1.02 -1.42
CA LEU A 231 18.25 0.57 -0.15
C LEU A 231 18.19 -0.95 0.03
N SER A 232 17.42 -1.66 -0.81
CA SER A 232 17.27 -3.11 -0.71
C SER A 232 18.34 -3.84 -1.54
N VAL A 233 19.18 -4.61 -0.84
CA VAL A 233 20.20 -5.47 -1.47
C VAL A 233 19.56 -6.52 -2.37
N GLU A 234 18.45 -7.12 -1.94
CA GLU A 234 17.73 -8.16 -2.70
C GLU A 234 17.12 -7.61 -3.99
N GLN A 235 16.53 -6.40 -3.93
CA GLN A 235 16.03 -5.71 -5.12
C GLN A 235 17.17 -5.39 -6.09
N ALA A 236 18.28 -4.83 -5.59
CA ALA A 236 19.44 -4.50 -6.41
C ALA A 236 20.06 -5.74 -7.07
N ALA A 237 20.18 -6.84 -6.33
CA ALA A 237 20.72 -8.10 -6.86
C ALA A 237 19.88 -8.63 -8.02
N LEU A 238 18.55 -8.70 -7.86
CA LEU A 238 17.67 -9.15 -8.93
C LEU A 238 17.59 -8.14 -10.08
N ALA A 239 17.59 -6.83 -9.82
CA ALA A 239 17.62 -5.80 -10.86
C ALA A 239 18.88 -5.90 -11.73
N ARG A 240 20.06 -6.08 -11.14
CA ARG A 240 21.32 -6.30 -11.86
C ARG A 240 21.28 -7.58 -12.69
N LYS A 241 20.74 -8.67 -12.13
CA LYS A 241 20.55 -9.92 -12.88
C LYS A 241 19.65 -9.69 -14.09
N ARG A 242 18.50 -9.03 -13.93
CA ARG A 242 17.59 -8.70 -15.04
C ARG A 242 18.25 -7.83 -16.11
N ALA A 243 19.10 -6.87 -15.71
CA ALA A 243 19.86 -6.05 -16.64
C ALA A 243 20.89 -6.87 -17.42
N ALA A 244 21.58 -7.80 -16.77
CA ALA A 244 22.50 -8.73 -17.42
C ALA A 244 21.79 -9.68 -18.39
N ASP A 245 20.69 -10.30 -17.95
CA ASP A 245 19.88 -11.21 -18.78
C ASP A 245 19.31 -10.48 -20.02
N ALA A 246 19.06 -9.18 -19.92
CA ALA A 246 18.61 -8.33 -21.02
C ALA A 246 19.74 -7.71 -21.87
N GLY A 247 21.01 -7.92 -21.52
CA GLY A 247 22.16 -7.35 -22.24
C GLY A 247 22.31 -5.83 -22.09
N LEU A 248 21.90 -5.26 -20.95
CA LEU A 248 21.84 -3.81 -20.71
C LEU A 248 22.86 -3.31 -19.69
N THR A 249 23.86 -4.12 -19.33
CA THR A 249 24.86 -3.77 -18.30
C THR A 249 25.64 -2.50 -18.62
N ASP A 250 25.76 -2.15 -19.90
CA ASP A 250 26.48 -0.95 -20.35
C ASP A 250 25.64 0.33 -20.23
N ARG A 251 24.33 0.19 -19.97
CA ARG A 251 23.38 1.31 -19.86
C ARG A 251 22.67 1.41 -18.52
N VAL A 252 22.64 0.33 -17.73
CA VAL A 252 21.91 0.28 -16.46
C VAL A 252 22.86 0.02 -15.31
N ASP A 253 23.07 1.04 -14.48
CA ASP A 253 23.85 0.97 -13.24
C ASP A 253 22.91 0.96 -12.03
N ILE A 254 22.80 -0.19 -11.34
CA ILE A 254 21.98 -0.33 -10.14
C ILE A 254 22.87 -0.27 -8.90
N ARG A 255 22.57 0.67 -8.00
CA ARG A 255 23.34 0.93 -6.78
C ARG A 255 22.52 0.63 -5.54
N VAL A 256 23.16 -0.03 -4.57
CA VAL A 256 22.66 -0.07 -3.19
C VAL A 256 23.12 1.22 -2.52
N GLN A 257 22.31 2.27 -2.64
CA GLN A 257 22.68 3.62 -2.25
C GLN A 257 21.44 4.37 -1.77
N ASP A 258 21.62 5.17 -0.72
CA ASP A 258 20.60 6.14 -0.31
C ASP A 258 20.56 7.28 -1.32
N TYR A 259 19.37 7.69 -1.76
CA TYR A 259 19.23 8.79 -2.72
C TYR A 259 19.90 10.10 -2.22
N ARG A 260 19.97 10.28 -0.89
CA ARG A 260 20.61 11.43 -0.22
C ARG A 260 22.13 11.48 -0.44
N ASP A 261 22.73 10.36 -0.83
CA ASP A 261 24.16 10.21 -1.09
C ASP A 261 24.50 10.19 -2.58
N VAL A 262 23.51 10.40 -3.46
CA VAL A 262 23.75 10.60 -4.89
C VAL A 262 24.25 12.03 -5.09
N ASP A 263 25.48 12.17 -5.55
CA ASP A 263 26.17 13.45 -5.78
C ASP A 263 26.76 13.58 -7.19
N ASP A 264 26.64 12.53 -8.02
CA ASP A 264 27.22 12.43 -9.35
C ASP A 264 26.29 12.99 -10.44
N GLY A 265 25.59 14.10 -10.19
CA GLY A 265 24.85 14.84 -11.21
C GLY A 265 25.74 15.58 -12.24
N PRO A 266 25.16 16.28 -13.22
CA PRO A 266 23.73 16.41 -13.45
C PRO A 266 23.12 15.23 -14.21
N PHE A 267 21.82 15.03 -14.03
CA PHE A 267 20.97 14.12 -14.80
C PHE A 267 20.07 14.90 -15.75
N ASP A 268 19.75 14.31 -16.90
CA ASP A 268 18.81 14.89 -17.87
C ASP A 268 17.36 14.74 -17.39
N ALA A 269 17.07 13.65 -16.68
CA ALA A 269 15.77 13.36 -16.11
C ALA A 269 15.87 12.57 -14.80
N ILE A 270 14.87 12.72 -13.92
CA ILE A 270 14.74 11.95 -12.68
C ILE A 270 13.34 11.35 -12.58
N SER A 271 13.26 10.05 -12.31
CA SER A 271 12.03 9.40 -11.87
C SER A 271 12.10 9.12 -10.37
N SER A 272 10.97 9.28 -9.68
CA SER A 272 10.80 8.85 -8.29
C SER A 272 9.39 8.28 -8.12
N ILE A 273 9.30 6.97 -7.93
CA ILE A 273 8.03 6.22 -7.93
C ILE A 273 7.88 5.50 -6.59
N GLY A 274 6.82 5.82 -5.84
CA GLY A 274 6.49 5.15 -4.58
C GLY A 274 7.53 5.39 -3.46
N MET A 275 8.28 6.48 -3.57
CA MET A 275 9.37 6.79 -2.63
C MET A 275 8.93 7.82 -1.59
N SER A 276 8.16 8.85 -1.96
CA SER A 276 7.94 10.04 -1.10
C SER A 276 7.17 9.71 0.17
N GLU A 277 6.39 8.63 0.12
CA GLU A 277 5.66 8.01 1.21
C GLU A 277 6.58 7.54 2.35
N HIS A 278 7.88 7.39 2.08
CA HIS A 278 8.92 6.96 3.03
C HIS A 278 9.82 8.10 3.50
N VAL A 279 9.74 9.29 2.89
CA VAL A 279 10.59 10.45 3.24
C VAL A 279 10.14 11.12 4.54
N GLY A 280 8.82 11.20 4.75
CA GLY A 280 8.23 11.93 5.85
C GLY A 280 8.14 13.44 5.59
N ARG A 281 7.13 14.07 6.21
CA ARG A 281 6.77 15.47 6.00
C ARG A 281 7.87 16.45 6.36
N GLU A 282 8.64 16.15 7.41
CA GLU A 282 9.76 16.98 7.84
C GLU A 282 10.93 17.01 6.84
N GLN A 283 11.09 15.97 6.00
CA GLN A 283 12.22 15.84 5.08
C GLN A 283 11.84 16.15 3.62
N ILE A 284 10.55 16.38 3.31
CA ILE A 284 10.10 16.52 1.93
C ILE A 284 10.70 17.74 1.20
N GLN A 285 11.00 18.82 1.93
CA GLN A 285 11.69 19.99 1.38
C GLN A 285 13.15 19.69 1.02
N HIS A 286 13.87 18.97 1.89
CA HIS A 286 15.23 18.52 1.60
C HIS A 286 15.25 17.56 0.42
N TYR A 287 14.32 16.60 0.39
CA TYR A 287 14.13 15.69 -0.73
C TYR A 287 13.96 16.43 -2.07
N SER A 288 13.04 17.39 -2.13
CA SER A 288 12.75 18.13 -3.36
C SER A 288 13.94 18.99 -3.81
N SER A 289 14.62 19.64 -2.86
CA SER A 289 15.81 20.47 -3.13
C SER A 289 16.99 19.65 -3.61
N HIS A 290 17.21 18.48 -3.02
CA HIS A 290 18.28 17.56 -3.40
C HIS A 290 18.10 17.06 -4.84
N LEU A 291 16.90 16.58 -5.19
CA LEU A 291 16.62 16.14 -6.56
C LEU A 291 16.69 17.29 -7.57
N GLN A 292 16.27 18.50 -7.21
CA GLN A 292 16.45 19.67 -8.06
C GLN A 292 17.93 19.95 -8.33
N GLY A 293 18.79 19.84 -7.32
CA GLY A 293 20.23 20.04 -7.45
C GLY A 293 20.90 19.06 -8.41
N LEU A 294 20.38 17.84 -8.49
CA LEU A 294 20.85 16.77 -9.37
C LEU A 294 20.39 16.91 -10.83
N LEU A 295 19.36 17.71 -11.13
CA LEU A 295 18.91 17.92 -12.52
C LEU A 295 19.80 18.93 -13.25
N ARG A 296 20.06 18.74 -14.54
CA ARG A 296 20.54 19.86 -15.38
C ARG A 296 19.46 20.95 -15.53
N PRO A 297 19.82 22.22 -15.86
CA PRO A 297 18.83 23.21 -16.29
C PRO A 297 17.94 22.67 -17.44
N GLY A 298 16.62 22.82 -17.32
CA GLY A 298 15.64 22.24 -18.25
C GLY A 298 15.33 20.75 -18.05
N GLY A 299 16.05 20.06 -17.17
CA GLY A 299 15.82 18.66 -16.86
C GLY A 299 14.47 18.46 -16.16
N ARG A 300 13.86 17.29 -16.38
CA ARG A 300 12.52 16.97 -15.86
C ARG A 300 12.58 15.98 -14.71
N LEU A 301 11.72 16.18 -13.72
CA LEU A 301 11.50 15.22 -12.64
C LEU A 301 10.03 14.81 -12.62
N LEU A 302 9.78 13.50 -12.49
CA LEU A 302 8.45 12.95 -12.29
C LEU A 302 8.38 12.30 -10.91
N ASN A 303 7.56 12.89 -10.04
CA ASN A 303 7.23 12.31 -8.75
C ASN A 303 5.89 11.56 -8.85
N HIS A 304 5.91 10.24 -8.69
CA HIS A 304 4.73 9.39 -8.67
C HIS A 304 4.50 8.84 -7.27
N ALA A 305 3.44 9.30 -6.59
CA ALA A 305 3.22 8.97 -5.18
C ALA A 305 1.76 8.90 -4.79
N ILE A 306 1.48 8.06 -3.79
CA ILE A 306 0.21 7.98 -3.09
C ILE A 306 -0.01 9.26 -2.29
N SER A 307 -1.21 9.82 -2.36
CA SER A 307 -1.63 10.99 -1.58
C SER A 307 -2.71 10.64 -0.57
N TRP A 308 -2.68 11.32 0.58
CA TRP A 308 -3.76 11.29 1.55
C TRP A 308 -4.84 12.32 1.19
N ASN A 309 -6.06 11.85 0.93
CA ASN A 309 -7.18 12.71 0.51
C ASN A 309 -8.25 12.86 1.61
N ALA A 310 -8.18 12.09 2.70
CA ALA A 310 -9.15 12.10 3.79
C ALA A 310 -9.01 13.31 4.76
N GLY A 311 -8.43 14.42 4.28
CA GLY A 311 -8.24 15.66 5.04
C GLY A 311 -7.32 15.52 6.25
N ALA A 312 -7.57 16.33 7.28
CA ALA A 312 -6.73 16.44 8.48
C ALA A 312 -6.86 15.27 9.47
N THR A 313 -7.36 14.11 9.03
CA THR A 313 -7.48 12.92 9.89
C THR A 313 -6.10 12.55 10.42
N PRO A 314 -5.88 12.58 11.75
CA PRO A 314 -4.57 12.29 12.31
C PRO A 314 -4.20 10.82 12.04
N PRO A 315 -2.92 10.50 11.76
CA PRO A 315 -2.49 9.13 11.59
C PRO A 315 -2.78 8.32 12.86
N ASP A 316 -3.40 7.15 12.72
CA ASP A 316 -3.59 6.21 13.82
C ASP A 316 -2.41 5.22 13.86
N PRO A 317 -1.48 5.33 14.84
CA PRO A 317 -0.33 4.43 14.96
C PRO A 317 -0.72 2.99 15.35
N ASP A 318 -1.96 2.77 15.79
CA ASP A 318 -2.51 1.46 16.13
C ASP A 318 -3.39 0.88 15.02
N SER A 319 -3.44 1.54 13.86
CA SER A 319 -4.08 1.01 12.65
C SER A 319 -3.29 -0.13 12.00
N PHE A 320 -3.91 -0.82 11.04
CA PHE A 320 -3.34 -1.99 10.39
C PHE A 320 -2.03 -1.69 9.64
N ILE A 321 -1.99 -0.60 8.87
CA ILE A 321 -0.86 -0.26 7.99
C ILE A 321 0.43 -0.02 8.80
N PRO A 322 0.47 0.85 9.82
CA PRO A 322 1.69 1.06 10.61
C PRO A 322 2.09 -0.17 11.43
N ARG A 323 1.15 -1.06 11.76
CA ARG A 323 1.42 -2.24 12.58
C ARG A 323 1.90 -3.44 11.79
N TYR A 324 1.57 -3.56 10.50
CA TYR A 324 1.84 -4.77 9.72
C TYR A 324 2.48 -4.53 8.34
N VAL A 325 2.45 -3.31 7.81
CA VAL A 325 2.84 -3.02 6.42
C VAL A 325 3.92 -1.94 6.36
N PHE A 326 3.60 -0.70 6.77
CA PHE A 326 4.49 0.46 6.66
C PHE A 326 4.61 1.23 8.00
N PRO A 327 5.45 0.76 8.93
CA PRO A 327 5.50 1.28 10.31
C PRO A 327 5.94 2.72 10.49
N ASP A 328 6.57 3.31 9.48
CA ASP A 328 7.00 4.71 9.46
C ASP A 328 6.50 5.47 8.22
N GLY A 329 5.64 4.84 7.41
CA GLY A 329 5.10 5.46 6.21
C GLY A 329 4.28 6.71 6.57
N GLU A 330 4.51 7.79 5.85
CA GLU A 330 3.73 9.01 5.96
C GLU A 330 3.23 9.43 4.59
N MET A 331 1.91 9.47 4.43
CA MET A 331 1.28 9.97 3.22
C MET A 331 1.10 11.49 3.32
N LEU A 332 1.60 12.20 2.32
CA LEU A 332 1.35 13.63 2.15
C LEU A 332 0.07 13.84 1.34
N SER A 333 -0.57 14.98 1.51
CA SER A 333 -1.58 15.40 0.52
C SER A 333 -0.88 15.82 -0.78
N LEU A 334 -1.64 15.83 -1.89
CA LEU A 334 -1.13 16.32 -3.18
C LEU A 334 -0.65 17.77 -3.07
N SER A 335 -1.38 18.62 -2.34
CA SER A 335 -1.00 20.03 -2.14
C SER A 335 0.34 20.18 -1.43
N GLU A 336 0.65 19.32 -0.46
CA GLU A 336 1.91 19.39 0.27
C GLU A 336 3.10 18.94 -0.59
N MET A 337 2.88 17.93 -1.43
CA MET A 337 3.89 17.50 -2.39
C MET A 337 4.16 18.58 -3.44
N VAL A 338 3.12 19.18 -4.03
CA VAL A 338 3.27 20.29 -5.00
C VAL A 338 3.98 21.47 -4.36
N ALA A 339 3.57 21.89 -3.16
CA ALA A 339 4.21 22.99 -2.44
C ALA A 339 5.70 22.71 -2.15
N ALA A 340 6.07 21.46 -1.84
CA ALA A 340 7.47 21.07 -1.63
C ALA A 340 8.30 21.17 -2.91
N LEU A 341 7.75 20.76 -4.06
CA LEU A 341 8.41 20.87 -5.37
C LEU A 341 8.57 22.33 -5.81
N GLU A 342 7.52 23.15 -5.68
CA GLU A 342 7.57 24.58 -6.00
C GLU A 342 8.57 25.32 -5.10
N SER A 343 8.63 24.98 -3.81
CA SER A 343 9.60 25.55 -2.86
C SER A 343 11.05 25.24 -3.23
N ALA A 344 11.30 24.13 -3.94
CA ALA A 344 12.60 23.80 -4.52
C ALA A 344 12.91 24.55 -5.83
N ARG A 345 12.05 25.49 -6.25
CA ARG A 345 12.11 26.22 -7.53
C ARG A 345 11.98 25.32 -8.76
N LEU A 346 11.21 24.25 -8.66
CA LEU A 346 10.79 23.45 -9.80
C LEU A 346 9.46 24.01 -10.34
N GLU A 347 9.34 24.13 -11.66
CA GLU A 347 8.11 24.54 -12.31
C GLU A 347 7.18 23.34 -12.49
N ILE A 348 5.92 23.45 -12.05
CA ILE A 348 4.92 22.40 -12.26
C ILE A 348 4.47 22.41 -13.72
N MET A 349 4.70 21.29 -14.42
CA MET A 349 4.30 21.13 -15.82
C MET A 349 2.95 20.41 -15.96
N ASP A 350 2.70 19.39 -15.13
CA ASP A 350 1.50 18.56 -15.19
C ASP A 350 1.24 17.86 -13.86
N VAL A 351 -0.04 17.64 -13.58
CA VAL A 351 -0.50 16.82 -12.47
C VAL A 351 -1.56 15.87 -13.00
N GLU A 352 -1.29 14.57 -12.89
CA GLU A 352 -2.22 13.53 -13.32
C GLU A 352 -2.59 12.63 -12.14
N ALA A 353 -3.87 12.61 -11.80
CA ALA A 353 -4.42 11.73 -10.77
C ALA A 353 -4.76 10.36 -11.38
N LEU A 354 -4.24 9.29 -10.79
CA LEU A 354 -4.38 7.92 -11.26
C LEU A 354 -5.17 7.02 -10.27
N ARG A 355 -5.97 7.62 -9.39
CA ARG A 355 -6.66 6.93 -8.29
C ARG A 355 -7.40 5.65 -8.72
N PRO A 356 -8.27 5.65 -9.76
CA PRO A 356 -8.96 4.42 -10.18
C PRO A 356 -8.02 3.32 -10.65
N HIS A 357 -6.89 3.69 -11.28
CA HIS A 357 -5.90 2.73 -11.76
C HIS A 357 -5.22 1.97 -10.61
N TYR A 358 -5.01 2.60 -9.45
CA TYR A 358 -4.44 1.90 -8.29
C TYR A 358 -5.44 0.90 -7.71
N ALA A 359 -6.74 1.23 -7.67
CA ALA A 359 -7.77 0.26 -7.26
C ALA A 359 -7.73 -1.01 -8.12
N LEU A 360 -7.68 -0.87 -9.44
CA LEU A 360 -7.55 -2.00 -10.37
C LEU A 360 -6.24 -2.78 -10.17
N THR A 361 -5.14 -2.06 -9.96
CA THR A 361 -3.82 -2.67 -9.68
C THR A 361 -3.85 -3.53 -8.43
N LEU A 362 -4.41 -3.02 -7.33
CA LEU A 362 -4.51 -3.75 -6.06
C LEU A 362 -5.47 -4.93 -6.14
N ARG A 363 -6.58 -4.81 -6.88
CA ARG A 363 -7.48 -5.94 -7.16
C ARG A 363 -6.79 -7.05 -7.95
N ALA A 364 -5.99 -6.69 -8.97
CA ALA A 364 -5.18 -7.66 -9.69
C ALA A 364 -4.17 -8.36 -8.79
N TRP A 365 -3.50 -7.63 -7.90
CA TRP A 365 -2.58 -8.23 -6.92
C TRP A 365 -3.27 -9.15 -5.91
N VAL A 366 -4.46 -8.78 -5.42
CA VAL A 366 -5.26 -9.66 -4.55
C VAL A 366 -5.64 -10.94 -5.29
N ARG A 367 -6.11 -10.83 -6.54
CA ARG A 367 -6.45 -11.98 -7.39
C ARG A 367 -5.25 -12.92 -7.56
N ASN A 368 -4.11 -12.37 -7.95
CA ASN A 368 -2.87 -13.15 -8.13
C ASN A 368 -2.45 -13.88 -6.84
N LEU A 369 -2.53 -13.19 -5.69
CA LEU A 369 -2.24 -13.78 -4.38
C LEU A 369 -3.21 -14.91 -4.04
N GLU A 370 -4.50 -14.75 -4.30
CA GLU A 370 -5.53 -15.75 -4.01
C GLU A 370 -5.44 -16.97 -4.94
N GLU A 371 -5.14 -16.76 -6.22
CA GLU A 371 -4.91 -17.84 -7.20
C GLU A 371 -3.70 -18.70 -6.85
N HIS A 372 -2.68 -18.12 -6.21
CA HIS A 372 -1.45 -18.80 -5.79
C HIS A 372 -1.35 -18.95 -4.26
N TRP A 373 -2.49 -19.01 -3.56
CA TRP A 373 -2.53 -18.93 -2.10
C TRP A 373 -1.65 -19.96 -1.39
N ASP A 374 -1.72 -21.23 -1.76
CA ASP A 374 -0.97 -22.30 -1.10
C ASP A 374 0.55 -22.10 -1.23
N GLU A 375 1.00 -21.64 -2.41
CA GLU A 375 2.40 -21.34 -2.65
C GLU A 375 2.84 -20.07 -1.90
N ALA A 376 2.01 -19.03 -1.89
CA ALA A 376 2.27 -17.82 -1.12
C ALA A 376 2.39 -18.11 0.39
N VAL A 377 1.56 -19.02 0.92
CA VAL A 377 1.64 -19.50 2.31
C VAL A 377 2.92 -20.31 2.54
N ARG A 378 3.34 -21.14 1.58
CA ARG A 378 4.61 -21.90 1.67
C ARG A 378 5.82 -20.98 1.73
N LEU A 379 5.83 -19.90 0.95
CA LEU A 379 6.94 -18.95 0.84
C LEU A 379 7.02 -17.99 2.04
N ALA A 380 5.89 -17.38 2.44
CA ALA A 380 5.88 -16.28 3.40
C ALA A 380 5.23 -16.63 4.76
N GLY A 381 4.57 -17.78 4.86
CA GLY A 381 3.77 -18.18 6.01
C GLY A 381 2.34 -17.63 5.98
N LEU A 382 1.42 -18.35 6.63
CA LEU A 382 -0.02 -18.05 6.59
C LEU A 382 -0.38 -16.67 7.13
N GLY A 383 0.23 -16.25 8.25
CA GLY A 383 -0.04 -14.93 8.84
C GLY A 383 0.39 -13.80 7.91
N ARG A 384 1.53 -13.95 7.22
CA ARG A 384 2.01 -12.96 6.24
C ARG A 384 1.14 -12.91 4.99
N ALA A 385 0.75 -14.06 4.43
CA ALA A 385 -0.18 -14.11 3.30
C ALA A 385 -1.52 -13.41 3.65
N ARG A 386 -2.02 -13.61 4.87
CA ARG A 386 -3.18 -12.88 5.39
C ARG A 386 -2.93 -11.38 5.47
N VAL A 387 -1.79 -10.95 6.00
CA VAL A 387 -1.43 -9.52 6.08
C VAL A 387 -1.54 -8.88 4.69
N TRP A 388 -0.91 -9.50 3.69
CA TRP A 388 -0.91 -9.02 2.31
C TRP A 388 -2.31 -8.96 1.70
N ARG A 389 -3.10 -10.03 1.87
CA ARG A 389 -4.49 -10.08 1.38
C ARG A 389 -5.33 -8.95 1.95
N LEU A 390 -5.30 -8.76 3.28
CA LEU A 390 -6.08 -7.72 3.95
C LEU A 390 -5.60 -6.31 3.58
N TYR A 391 -4.28 -6.10 3.56
CA TYR A 391 -3.65 -4.85 3.16
C TYR A 391 -4.13 -4.42 1.77
N MET A 392 -3.92 -5.26 0.76
CA MET A 392 -4.19 -4.89 -0.62
C MET A 392 -5.70 -4.71 -0.87
N ALA A 393 -6.53 -5.57 -0.28
CA ALA A 393 -7.98 -5.45 -0.40
C ALA A 393 -8.51 -4.16 0.24
N ALA A 394 -8.09 -3.86 1.48
CA ALA A 394 -8.49 -2.63 2.15
C ALA A 394 -7.96 -1.37 1.44
N SER A 395 -6.73 -1.42 0.92
CA SER A 395 -6.18 -0.32 0.13
C SER A 395 -6.95 -0.10 -1.17
N ALA A 396 -7.34 -1.15 -1.90
CA ALA A 396 -8.12 -1.01 -3.14
C ALA A 396 -9.44 -0.27 -2.86
N LEU A 397 -10.15 -0.67 -1.81
CA LEU A 397 -11.39 -0.01 -1.37
C LEU A 397 -11.14 1.44 -0.94
N GLY A 398 -10.00 1.72 -0.30
CA GLY A 398 -9.59 3.08 0.04
C GLY A 398 -9.41 3.98 -1.19
N PHE A 399 -8.77 3.46 -2.24
CA PHE A 399 -8.67 4.18 -3.52
C PHE A 399 -10.03 4.35 -4.19
N GLU A 400 -10.92 3.35 -4.15
CA GLU A 400 -12.28 3.44 -4.70
C GLU A 400 -13.12 4.51 -4.01
N ALA A 401 -13.06 4.55 -2.67
CA ALA A 401 -13.76 5.52 -1.83
C ALA A 401 -13.15 6.94 -1.90
N GLY A 402 -11.94 7.10 -2.43
CA GLY A 402 -11.29 8.40 -2.55
C GLY A 402 -10.63 8.92 -1.27
N ILE A 403 -10.48 8.08 -0.24
CA ILE A 403 -9.72 8.43 0.97
C ILE A 403 -8.22 8.53 0.68
N THR A 404 -7.74 7.81 -0.33
CA THR A 404 -6.39 7.89 -0.88
C THR A 404 -6.43 8.24 -2.37
N GLY A 405 -5.39 8.91 -2.84
CA GLY A 405 -5.12 9.19 -4.25
C GLY A 405 -3.75 8.69 -4.65
N VAL A 406 -3.42 8.73 -5.93
CA VAL A 406 -2.06 8.55 -6.44
C VAL A 406 -1.88 9.49 -7.60
N ASN A 407 -0.75 10.18 -7.67
CA ASN A 407 -0.56 11.25 -8.63
C ASN A 407 0.84 11.19 -9.24
N GLN A 408 0.92 11.48 -10.53
CA GLN A 408 2.17 11.87 -11.19
C GLN A 408 2.23 13.39 -11.24
N VAL A 409 3.22 13.99 -10.58
CA VAL A 409 3.54 15.41 -10.70
C VAL A 409 4.80 15.52 -11.53
N LEU A 410 4.66 16.05 -12.75
CA LEU A 410 5.79 16.36 -13.61
C LEU A 410 6.23 17.80 -13.36
N VAL A 411 7.54 17.98 -13.17
CA VAL A 411 8.13 19.29 -12.96
C VAL A 411 9.40 19.46 -13.80
N GLN A 412 9.77 20.71 -14.05
CA GLN A 412 11.00 21.06 -14.76
C GLN A 412 11.89 21.96 -13.90
N ARG A 413 13.21 21.74 -13.99
CA ARG A 413 14.18 22.70 -13.49
C ARG A 413 14.26 23.90 -14.45
N PRO A 414 14.13 25.15 -13.98
CA PRO A 414 14.27 26.33 -14.84
C PRO A 414 15.62 26.42 -15.57
N GLY A 415 15.65 27.19 -16.65
CA GLY A 415 16.87 27.49 -17.42
C GLY A 415 17.16 26.56 -18.60
N GLY A 416 16.14 25.89 -19.15
CA GLY A 416 16.24 25.11 -20.39
C GLY A 416 15.19 25.51 -21.42
N ALA A 417 14.89 24.59 -22.35
CA ALA A 417 13.84 24.82 -23.34
C ALA A 417 12.47 24.90 -22.68
N GLU A 418 11.68 25.90 -23.10
CA GLU A 418 10.30 26.07 -22.69
C GLU A 418 9.48 24.82 -23.00
N PRO A 419 8.57 24.40 -22.11
CA PRO A 419 7.67 23.30 -22.39
C PRO A 419 6.74 23.66 -23.56
N PRO A 420 6.33 22.68 -24.39
CA PRO A 420 5.45 22.99 -25.49
C PRO A 420 4.06 23.39 -24.99
N LEU A 421 3.38 24.25 -25.76
CA LEU A 421 2.10 24.86 -25.39
C LEU A 421 0.97 23.87 -25.08
N ARG A 422 1.05 22.64 -25.59
CA ARG A 422 0.03 21.60 -25.39
C ARG A 422 0.65 20.39 -24.72
N ARG A 423 -0.05 19.85 -23.72
CA ARG A 423 0.32 18.59 -23.04
C ARG A 423 0.58 17.44 -24.01
N SER A 424 -0.27 17.29 -25.03
CA SER A 424 -0.13 16.26 -26.08
C SER A 424 1.08 16.40 -26.99
N ALA A 425 1.87 17.48 -26.87
CA ALA A 425 3.09 17.69 -27.66
C ALA A 425 4.35 17.21 -26.92
N TRP A 426 4.22 16.84 -25.65
CA TRP A 426 5.31 16.28 -24.84
C TRP A 426 4.91 15.03 -24.05
N MET A 427 3.65 14.59 -24.18
CA MET A 427 3.16 13.24 -23.87
C MET A 427 2.95 12.48 -25.16
#